data_AF-A0A8B6C4Y0-F1
#
_entry.id   AF-A0A8B6C4Y0-F1
#
_cell.length_a   1.000
_cell.length_b   1.000
_cell.length_c   1.000
_cell.angle_alpha   90.00
_cell.angle_beta   90.00
_cell.angle_gamma   90.00
#
_symmetry.space_group_name_H-M   'P 1'
#
loop_
_entity.id
_entity.type
_entity.pdbx_description
1 polymer ?
#
loop_
_entity_poly.entity_id
_entity_poly.type
_entity_poly.pdbx_seq_one_letter_code
_entity_poly.pdbx_strand_id
1 'polypeptide(L)'
;MLRRIITLLLISLNCFNGVIGDEHNHMYDESEEVVLWMNTVGPYHNRQETYSYFSLPFCAGTKESIGHYHETLGEALQGTELEFSGLDIDYKGDVNRVKYCEVTLTEEKYQAFVYAVKNHYWYQMYIDDLPIWV
;
A
#
# COMPACT_ATOMS: atom_id res chain seq x y z
N MET A 1 28.63 -14.64 -44.30
CA MET A 1 27.71 -13.48 -44.12
C MET A 1 26.43 -13.86 -43.37
N LEU A 2 25.71 -14.91 -43.79
CA LEU A 2 24.40 -15.29 -43.21
C LEU A 2 24.39 -15.46 -41.68
N ARG A 3 25.44 -16.09 -41.13
CA ARG A 3 25.57 -16.31 -39.67
C ARG A 3 25.62 -15.00 -38.87
N ARG A 4 26.28 -13.95 -39.39
CA ARG A 4 26.38 -12.64 -38.74
C ARG A 4 25.06 -11.87 -38.79
N ILE A 5 24.30 -12.01 -39.87
CA ILE A 5 22.97 -11.41 -40.03
C ILE A 5 21.99 -12.04 -39.02
N ILE A 6 22.03 -13.37 -38.86
CA ILE A 6 21.21 -14.08 -37.87
C ILE A 6 21.57 -13.66 -36.44
N THR A 7 22.87 -13.49 -36.13
CA THR A 7 23.27 -13.03 -34.79
C THR A 7 22.79 -11.60 -34.51
N LEU A 8 22.87 -10.70 -35.50
CA LEU A 8 22.39 -9.32 -35.36
C LEU A 8 20.87 -9.25 -35.18
N LEU A 9 20.11 -10.07 -35.92
CA LEU A 9 18.65 -10.18 -35.80
C LEU A 9 18.21 -10.72 -34.43
N LEU A 10 18.93 -11.71 -33.90
CA LEU A 10 18.66 -12.27 -32.56
C LEU A 10 18.97 -11.26 -31.44
N ILE A 11 20.01 -10.45 -31.59
CA ILE A 11 20.33 -9.38 -30.63
C ILE A 11 19.28 -8.27 -30.69
N SER A 12 18.84 -7.85 -31.90
CA SER A 12 17.80 -6.83 -32.03
C SER A 12 16.45 -7.26 -31.49
N LEU A 13 16.08 -8.55 -31.59
CA LEU A 13 14.82 -9.06 -31.02
C LEU A 13 14.81 -9.07 -29.48
N ASN A 14 15.98 -9.17 -28.83
CA ASN A 14 16.08 -9.18 -27.37
C ASN A 14 16.13 -7.77 -26.75
N CYS A 15 16.38 -6.72 -27.54
CA CYS A 15 16.41 -5.33 -27.07
C CYS A 15 15.04 -4.65 -27.02
N PHE A 16 13.96 -5.30 -27.47
CA PHE A 16 12.60 -4.73 -27.45
C PHE A 16 11.76 -5.16 -26.24
N ASN A 17 12.30 -5.96 -25.33
CA ASN A 17 11.66 -6.19 -24.04
C ASN A 17 11.98 -5.01 -23.13
N GLY A 18 11.20 -3.93 -23.27
CA GLY A 18 11.11 -2.94 -22.20
C GLY A 18 10.61 -3.65 -20.96
N VAL A 19 11.40 -3.63 -19.88
CA VAL A 19 10.92 -4.05 -18.58
C VAL A 19 9.86 -3.03 -18.17
N ILE A 20 8.65 -3.50 -17.88
CA ILE A 20 7.58 -2.68 -17.34
C ILE A 20 7.88 -2.51 -15.84
N GLY A 21 8.05 -1.26 -15.41
CA GLY A 21 8.12 -0.81 -14.01
C GLY A 21 6.79 -1.05 -13.31
N ASP A 22 6.81 -1.54 -12.07
CA ASP A 22 5.63 -1.78 -11.23
C ASP A 22 6.10 -2.05 -9.79
N GLU A 23 5.20 -2.05 -8.80
CA GLU A 23 5.44 -2.43 -7.38
C GLU A 23 6.28 -3.72 -7.25
N HIS A 24 6.17 -4.63 -8.22
CA HIS A 24 6.90 -5.88 -8.31
C HIS A 24 8.42 -5.75 -8.48
N ASN A 25 8.93 -4.63 -8.98
CA ASN A 25 10.36 -4.41 -9.20
C ASN A 25 10.94 -3.21 -8.44
N HIS A 26 10.13 -2.60 -7.58
CA HIS A 26 10.51 -1.46 -6.73
C HIS A 26 11.08 -0.27 -7.52
N MET A 27 10.61 -0.10 -8.76
CA MET A 27 10.96 1.03 -9.62
C MET A 27 9.70 1.68 -10.17
N TYR A 28 9.57 2.98 -9.92
CA TYR A 28 8.41 3.78 -10.33
C TYR A 28 8.79 4.82 -11.38
N ASP A 29 7.97 4.95 -12.41
CA ASP A 29 7.99 6.04 -13.37
C ASP A 29 7.31 7.29 -12.79
N GLU A 30 7.57 8.46 -13.38
CA GLU A 30 6.95 9.71 -12.95
C GLU A 30 5.43 9.63 -13.09
N SER A 31 4.72 10.04 -12.03
CA SER A 31 3.26 9.98 -11.92
C SER A 31 2.67 8.56 -11.94
N GLU A 32 3.47 7.53 -11.64
CA GLU A 32 2.97 6.18 -11.41
C GLU A 32 2.26 6.07 -10.05
N GLU A 33 1.21 5.23 -9.99
CA GLU A 33 0.45 4.98 -8.76
C GLU A 33 1.33 4.30 -7.70
N VAL A 34 1.30 4.82 -6.47
CA VAL A 34 1.91 4.19 -5.29
C VAL A 34 0.81 3.83 -4.31
N VAL A 35 0.71 2.55 -3.96
CA VAL A 35 -0.34 2.07 -3.06
C VAL A 35 0.15 2.05 -1.61
N LEU A 36 -0.59 2.70 -0.72
CA LEU A 36 -0.43 2.55 0.73
C LEU A 36 -1.44 1.53 1.25
N TRP A 37 -0.93 0.44 1.80
CA TRP A 37 -1.68 -0.66 2.36
C TRP A 37 -1.81 -0.55 3.87
N MET A 38 -3.03 -0.71 4.38
CA MET A 38 -3.36 -0.71 5.79
C MET A 38 -3.40 -2.16 6.27
N ASN A 39 -2.61 -2.50 7.29
CA ASN A 39 -2.59 -3.87 7.80
C ASN A 39 -3.36 -3.97 9.12
N THR A 40 -2.67 -3.73 10.23
CA THR A 40 -3.18 -4.05 11.55
C THR A 40 -2.88 -2.99 12.60
N VAL A 41 -3.67 -3.04 13.67
CA VAL A 41 -3.54 -2.22 14.87
C VAL A 41 -3.68 -3.09 16.11
N GLY A 42 -3.05 -2.70 17.20
CA GLY A 42 -3.22 -3.40 18.47
C GLY A 42 -2.55 -2.68 19.63
N PRO A 43 -2.87 -3.05 20.88
CA PRO A 43 -2.24 -2.48 22.07
C PRO A 43 -0.77 -2.90 22.17
N TYR A 44 0.14 -1.94 22.37
CA TYR A 44 1.59 -2.21 22.46
C TYR A 44 1.95 -3.21 23.57
N HIS A 45 1.24 -3.15 24.69
CA HIS A 45 1.50 -4.00 25.86
C HIS A 45 0.93 -5.43 25.72
N ASN A 46 0.10 -5.71 24.70
CA ASN A 46 -0.48 -7.03 24.46
C ASN A 46 -0.38 -7.43 22.98
N ARG A 47 0.79 -7.95 22.58
CA ARG A 47 1.08 -8.29 21.18
C ARG A 47 0.35 -9.53 20.64
N GLN A 48 -0.42 -10.23 21.46
CA GLN A 48 -1.29 -11.31 20.99
C GLN A 48 -2.61 -10.77 20.42
N GLU A 49 -2.93 -9.52 20.73
CA GLU A 49 -4.12 -8.85 20.28
C GLU A 49 -3.79 -8.01 19.05
N THR A 50 -4.42 -8.33 17.93
CA THR A 50 -4.19 -7.67 16.65
C THR A 50 -5.53 -7.63 15.90
N TYR A 51 -5.88 -6.45 15.41
CA TYR A 51 -7.11 -6.19 14.70
C TYR A 51 -6.80 -5.57 13.34
N SER A 52 -7.74 -5.63 12.41
CA SER A 52 -7.63 -4.91 11.14
C SER A 52 -7.51 -3.41 11.39
N TYR A 53 -6.82 -2.70 10.51
CA TYR A 53 -6.56 -1.27 10.69
C TYR A 53 -7.86 -0.44 10.82
N PHE A 54 -8.86 -0.72 9.98
CA PHE A 54 -10.15 -0.02 9.99
C PHE A 54 -11.12 -0.53 11.07
N SER A 55 -10.67 -1.40 11.99
CA SER A 55 -11.40 -1.66 13.24
C SER A 55 -11.49 -0.40 14.13
N LEU A 56 -10.50 0.49 14.02
CA LEU A 56 -10.58 1.84 14.56
C LEU A 56 -11.29 2.76 13.55
N PRO A 57 -12.04 3.77 14.03
CA PRO A 57 -12.93 4.58 13.18
C PRO A 57 -12.18 5.66 12.37
N PHE A 58 -11.03 5.30 11.79
CA PHE A 58 -10.33 6.10 10.79
C PHE A 58 -11.15 6.19 9.51
N CYS A 59 -10.94 7.26 8.73
CA CYS A 59 -11.47 7.34 7.38
C CYS A 59 -10.46 6.74 6.40
N ALA A 60 -10.94 5.87 5.52
CA ALA A 60 -10.36 5.72 4.19
C ALA A 60 -10.71 6.96 3.38
N GLY A 61 -9.91 7.32 2.38
CA GLY A 61 -10.34 8.39 1.47
C GLY A 61 -10.93 7.90 0.19
N THR A 62 -10.85 8.77 -0.81
CA THR A 62 -11.87 8.83 -1.86
C THR A 62 -11.60 7.91 -3.04
N LYS A 63 -10.40 7.34 -3.14
CA LYS A 63 -10.07 6.42 -4.23
C LYS A 63 -10.69 5.06 -3.92
N GLU A 64 -11.64 4.62 -4.75
CA GLU A 64 -12.39 3.38 -4.51
C GLU A 64 -11.69 2.13 -5.05
N SER A 65 -10.81 2.28 -6.04
CA SER A 65 -10.11 1.17 -6.70
C SER A 65 -8.67 1.53 -7.03
N ILE A 66 -7.82 0.52 -6.97
CA ILE A 66 -6.42 0.57 -7.42
C ILE A 66 -6.28 -0.02 -8.82
N GLY A 67 -5.23 0.36 -9.54
CA GLY A 67 -4.95 -0.19 -10.87
C GLY A 67 -4.61 -1.68 -10.84
N HIS A 68 -3.92 -2.12 -9.78
CA HIS A 68 -3.43 -3.49 -9.61
C HIS A 68 -3.70 -3.97 -8.18
N TYR A 69 -4.58 -4.97 -8.02
CA TYR A 69 -4.85 -5.62 -6.73
C TYR A 69 -4.23 -7.02 -6.73
N HIS A 70 -3.33 -7.26 -5.79
CA HIS A 70 -2.65 -8.53 -5.62
C HIS A 70 -2.71 -8.98 -4.17
N GLU A 71 -3.58 -9.95 -3.88
CA GLU A 71 -3.42 -10.77 -2.68
C GLU A 71 -2.20 -11.67 -2.86
N THR A 72 -1.30 -11.62 -1.90
CA THR A 72 -0.09 -12.44 -1.84
C THR A 72 -0.38 -13.76 -1.11
N LEU A 73 0.38 -14.81 -1.43
CA LEU A 73 0.33 -16.06 -0.66
C LEU A 73 0.67 -15.84 0.84
N GLY A 74 1.47 -14.80 1.13
CA GLY A 74 1.83 -14.42 2.50
C GLY A 74 0.61 -13.98 3.32
N GLU A 75 -0.24 -13.13 2.76
CA GLU A 75 -1.50 -12.68 3.39
C GLU A 75 -2.42 -13.85 3.72
N ALA A 76 -2.62 -14.76 2.76
CA ALA A 76 -3.45 -15.95 2.96
C ALA A 76 -2.92 -16.88 4.06
N LEU A 77 -1.59 -17.04 4.15
CA LEU A 77 -0.96 -17.88 5.18
C LEU A 77 -0.95 -17.23 6.56
N GLN A 78 -0.81 -15.92 6.62
CA GLN A 78 -0.76 -15.16 7.86
C GLN A 78 -2.16 -14.83 8.40
N GLY A 79 -3.19 -15.01 7.59
CA GLY A 79 -4.58 -14.71 7.93
C GLY A 79 -4.82 -13.21 8.09
N THR A 80 -4.06 -12.39 7.36
CA THR A 80 -4.14 -10.94 7.35
C THR A 80 -4.57 -10.48 5.98
N GLU A 81 -5.43 -9.47 5.92
CA GLU A 81 -5.92 -8.86 4.68
C GLU A 81 -5.40 -7.43 4.65
N LEU A 82 -4.60 -7.08 3.64
CA LEU A 82 -4.18 -5.70 3.45
C LEU A 82 -5.34 -4.90 2.87
N GLU A 83 -5.80 -3.90 3.62
CA GLU A 83 -6.88 -3.03 3.21
C GLU A 83 -6.32 -1.81 2.48
N PHE A 84 -6.90 -1.46 1.33
CA PHE A 84 -6.47 -0.27 0.60
C PHE A 84 -6.79 1.00 1.40
N SER A 85 -5.82 1.89 1.55
CA SER A 85 -5.99 3.17 2.27
C SER A 85 -7.00 4.13 1.62
N GLY A 86 -7.26 3.97 0.32
CA GLY A 86 -8.04 4.91 -0.49
C GLY A 86 -7.24 6.16 -0.90
N LEU A 87 -5.94 6.24 -0.58
CA LEU A 87 -5.12 7.43 -0.83
C LEU A 87 -4.67 7.45 -2.28
N ASP A 88 -4.81 8.61 -2.92
CA ASP A 88 -4.32 8.83 -4.28
C ASP A 88 -2.90 9.40 -4.17
N ILE A 89 -1.91 8.54 -4.36
CA ILE A 89 -0.48 8.86 -4.21
C ILE A 89 0.20 8.55 -5.54
N ASP A 90 0.83 9.57 -6.10
CA ASP A 90 1.60 9.46 -7.34
C ASP A 90 3.09 9.61 -7.05
N TYR A 91 3.91 8.74 -7.62
CA TYR A 91 5.36 8.84 -7.50
C TYR A 91 5.86 10.13 -8.15
N LYS A 92 6.53 10.98 -7.34
CA LYS A 92 6.96 12.33 -7.71
C LYS A 92 5.83 13.25 -8.21
N GLY A 93 4.57 12.91 -7.97
CA GLY A 93 3.44 13.77 -8.28
C GLY A 93 3.33 14.93 -7.29
N ASP A 94 3.17 16.15 -7.81
CA ASP A 94 2.88 17.30 -6.97
C ASP A 94 1.42 17.26 -6.50
N VAL A 95 1.21 17.29 -5.19
CA VAL A 95 -0.13 17.34 -4.60
C VAL A 95 -0.36 18.66 -3.88
N ASN A 96 -1.49 19.29 -4.16
CA ASN A 96 -1.91 20.46 -3.41
C ASN A 96 -2.36 20.05 -2.01
N ARG A 97 -2.13 20.91 -1.00
CA ARG A 97 -2.60 20.64 0.35
C ARG A 97 -4.13 20.69 0.40
N VAL A 98 -4.75 19.51 0.42
CA VAL A 98 -6.19 19.33 0.48
C VAL A 98 -6.59 18.52 1.71
N LYS A 99 -7.84 18.69 2.15
CA LYS A 99 -8.41 17.81 3.16
C LYS A 99 -8.75 16.49 2.49
N TYR A 100 -8.04 15.44 2.88
CA TYR A 100 -8.17 14.13 2.27
C TYR A 100 -9.45 13.40 2.72
N CYS A 101 -9.72 13.38 4.03
CA CYS A 101 -10.96 12.82 4.56
C CYS A 101 -11.39 13.54 5.85
N GLU A 102 -12.65 13.31 6.25
CA GLU A 102 -13.25 13.81 7.48
C GLU A 102 -13.97 12.68 8.20
N VAL A 103 -13.81 12.62 9.53
CA VAL A 103 -14.58 11.72 10.37
C VAL A 103 -15.47 12.54 11.29
N THR A 104 -16.77 12.30 11.23
CA THR A 104 -17.70 12.78 12.25
C THR A 104 -17.49 11.98 13.53
N LEU A 105 -17.08 12.65 14.61
CA LEU A 105 -16.86 12.03 15.92
C LEU A 105 -18.17 11.89 16.68
N THR A 106 -18.78 10.71 16.60
CA THR A 106 -19.83 10.28 17.53
C THR A 106 -19.19 9.90 18.87
N GLU A 107 -19.99 9.82 19.94
CA GLU A 107 -19.49 9.39 21.26
C GLU A 107 -18.78 8.04 21.19
N GLU A 108 -19.35 7.08 20.46
CA GLU A 108 -18.78 5.74 20.27
C GLU A 108 -17.40 5.79 19.61
N LYS A 109 -17.26 6.56 18.51
CA LYS A 109 -15.99 6.70 17.78
C LYS A 109 -14.94 7.42 18.64
N TYR A 110 -15.38 8.45 19.36
CA TYR A 110 -14.52 9.19 20.28
C TYR A 110 -13.96 8.27 21.37
N GLN A 111 -14.81 7.47 22.02
CA GLN A 111 -14.36 6.53 23.05
C GLN A 111 -13.41 5.47 22.49
N ALA A 112 -13.63 4.98 21.26
CA ALA A 112 -12.70 4.05 20.60
C ALA A 112 -11.30 4.66 20.43
N PHE A 113 -11.19 5.91 19.96
CA PHE A 113 -9.91 6.61 19.85
C PHE A 113 -9.27 6.86 21.22
N VAL A 114 -10.05 7.29 22.23
CA VAL A 114 -9.55 7.48 23.59
C VAL A 114 -8.99 6.18 24.17
N TYR A 115 -9.67 5.06 23.92
CA TYR A 115 -9.20 3.74 24.34
C TYR A 115 -7.88 3.36 23.65
N ALA A 116 -7.79 3.55 22.33
CA ALA A 116 -6.58 3.25 21.57
C ALA A 116 -5.38 4.06 22.08
N VAL A 117 -5.57 5.36 22.32
CA VAL A 117 -4.52 6.24 22.87
C VAL A 117 -4.10 5.81 24.28
N LYS A 118 -5.05 5.53 25.17
CA LYS A 118 -4.73 5.09 26.55
C LYS A 118 -3.94 3.78 26.61
N ASN A 119 -4.22 2.88 25.67
CA ASN A 119 -3.57 1.57 25.60
C ASN A 119 -2.31 1.55 24.72
N HIS A 120 -1.87 2.72 24.22
CA HIS A 120 -0.69 2.86 23.37
C HIS A 120 -0.78 1.93 22.17
N TYR A 121 -1.84 2.07 21.37
CA TYR A 121 -1.97 1.28 20.16
C TYR A 121 -0.81 1.57 19.20
N TRP A 122 -0.29 0.51 18.58
CA TRP A 122 0.62 0.59 17.44
C TRP A 122 -0.17 0.39 16.15
N TYR A 123 0.38 0.90 15.06
CA TYR A 123 -0.22 0.86 13.73
C TYR A 123 0.82 0.34 12.74
N GLN A 124 0.39 -0.55 11.85
CA GLN A 124 1.23 -1.05 10.77
C GLN A 124 0.60 -0.83 9.42
N MET A 125 1.40 -0.26 8.53
CA MET A 125 1.07 0.00 7.14
C MET A 125 2.24 -0.46 6.26
N TYR A 126 2.00 -0.61 4.97
CA TYR A 126 3.02 -0.97 3.99
C TYR A 126 2.96 -0.04 2.78
N ILE A 127 4.12 0.40 2.32
CA ILE A 127 4.29 1.10 1.04
C ILE A 127 5.46 0.43 0.31
N ASP A 128 5.24 -0.09 -0.90
CA ASP A 128 6.27 -0.80 -1.67
C ASP A 128 7.00 -1.89 -0.84
N ASP A 129 6.25 -2.78 -0.20
CA ASP A 129 6.75 -3.80 0.77
C ASP A 129 7.51 -3.29 2.00
N LEU A 130 7.69 -1.97 2.15
CA LEU A 130 8.37 -1.38 3.29
C LEU A 130 7.38 -1.19 4.44
N PRO A 131 7.61 -1.83 5.60
CA PRO A 131 6.71 -1.69 6.74
C PRO A 131 6.91 -0.33 7.42
N ILE A 132 5.81 0.36 7.65
CA ILE A 132 5.73 1.59 8.44
C ILE A 132 5.09 1.23 9.78
N TRP A 133 5.79 1.54 10.87
CA TRP A 133 5.31 1.34 12.24
C TRP A 133 5.15 2.70 12.92
N VAL A 134 3.95 3.00 13.41
CA VAL A 134 3.62 4.22 14.16
C VAL A 134 3.12 3.87 15.55
#